data_AF-A0A0A7CMK6-F1
#
_entry.id   AF-A0A0A7CMK6-F1
#
_cell.length_a   1.000
_cell.length_b   1.000
_cell.length_c   1.000
_cell.angle_alpha   90.00
_cell.angle_beta   90.00
_cell.angle_gamma   90.00
#
_symmetry.space_group_name_H-M   'P 1'
#
loop_
_entity.id
_entity.type
_entity.pdbx_description
1 polymer ?
#
loop_
_entity_poly.entity_id
_entity_poly.type
_entity_poly.pdbx_seq_one_letter_code
_entity_poly.pdbx_strand_id
1 'polypeptide(L)'
;MMRTAVGLLAVAAVCSAFSTYRLRIPSGLGVPGVSAVGHENKVGGGRPTQFGKDFERLGGRWTKALCELDSDGDGATNGQELGDPCCEWRVGLPTRPNPTSPGHANEFSADELAAMQCTPSGPPIPLAQQRVAPALVPDANAGSDPRDL
;
A
#
# COMPACT_ATOMS: atom_id res chain seq x y z
N MET A 1 19.87 -29.04 -52.82
CA MET A 1 18.58 -28.43 -52.44
C MET A 1 18.56 -28.36 -50.92
N MET A 2 18.64 -27.15 -50.35
CA MET A 2 18.89 -26.90 -48.92
C MET A 2 17.59 -26.46 -48.23
N ARG A 3 17.28 -27.03 -47.07
CA ARG A 3 16.20 -26.54 -46.18
C ARG A 3 16.67 -26.59 -44.74
N THR A 4 17.48 -25.61 -44.36
CA THR A 4 17.79 -25.32 -42.96
C THR A 4 16.56 -24.67 -42.32
N ALA A 5 15.90 -25.36 -41.41
CA ALA A 5 14.83 -24.80 -40.59
C ALA A 5 15.45 -23.96 -39.47
N VAL A 6 15.29 -22.64 -39.52
CA VAL A 6 15.64 -21.73 -38.43
C VAL A 6 14.44 -21.70 -37.48
N GLY A 7 14.54 -22.40 -36.35
CA GLY A 7 13.56 -22.34 -35.27
C GLY A 7 13.70 -21.02 -34.51
N LEU A 8 12.70 -20.15 -34.60
CA LEU A 8 12.65 -18.90 -33.86
C LEU A 8 12.35 -19.22 -32.38
N LEU A 9 13.37 -19.19 -31.52
CA LEU A 9 13.19 -19.31 -30.07
C LEU A 9 12.58 -18.00 -29.54
N ALA A 10 11.27 -17.99 -29.30
CA ALA A 10 10.60 -16.87 -28.64
C ALA A 10 11.08 -16.80 -27.17
N VAL A 11 11.95 -15.85 -26.88
CA VAL A 11 12.35 -15.54 -25.50
C VAL A 11 11.16 -14.87 -24.82
N ALA A 12 10.51 -15.61 -23.91
CA ALA A 12 9.49 -15.07 -23.01
C ALA A 12 10.14 -14.14 -21.96
N ALA A 13 10.50 -12.93 -22.38
CA ALA A 13 10.56 -11.78 -21.49
C ALA A 13 9.09 -11.29 -21.36
N VAL A 14 8.48 -10.96 -20.23
CA VAL A 14 8.93 -10.32 -18.99
C VAL A 14 7.71 -10.31 -18.04
N CYS A 15 7.84 -10.72 -16.76
CA CYS A 15 6.83 -10.43 -15.73
C CYS A 15 7.39 -9.95 -14.38
N SER A 16 8.71 -9.76 -14.24
CA SER A 16 9.31 -9.30 -12.97
C SER A 16 9.09 -7.80 -12.70
N ALA A 17 8.72 -7.01 -13.70
CA ALA A 17 8.56 -5.56 -13.57
C ALA A 17 7.35 -5.14 -12.71
N PHE A 18 6.23 -5.88 -12.78
CA PHE A 18 4.97 -5.50 -12.12
C PHE A 18 5.03 -5.56 -10.59
N SER A 19 5.77 -6.53 -10.03
CA SER A 19 5.97 -6.65 -8.58
C SER A 19 6.67 -5.43 -7.98
N THR A 20 7.63 -4.84 -8.70
CA THR A 20 8.44 -3.74 -8.16
C THR A 20 7.69 -2.41 -8.06
N TYR A 21 6.62 -2.19 -8.83
CA TYR A 21 5.82 -0.96 -8.72
C TYR A 21 5.14 -0.82 -7.37
N ARG A 22 4.75 -1.94 -6.75
CA ARG A 22 4.16 -1.96 -5.40
C ARG A 22 5.14 -1.50 -4.33
N LEU A 23 6.44 -1.58 -4.60
CA LEU A 23 7.49 -1.05 -3.70
C LEU A 23 7.70 0.46 -3.85
N ARG A 24 7.08 1.08 -4.87
CA ARG A 24 7.21 2.52 -5.17
C ARG A 24 6.08 3.37 -4.60
N ILE A 25 5.12 2.75 -3.93
CA ILE A 25 3.99 3.41 -3.27
C ILE A 25 3.96 3.02 -1.78
N PRO A 26 3.42 3.86 -0.90
CA PRO A 26 3.23 3.53 0.50
C PRO A 26 2.31 2.29 0.62
N SER A 27 2.58 1.43 1.58
CA SER A 27 1.76 0.25 1.88
C SER A 27 1.43 -0.67 0.68
N GLY A 28 2.15 -0.59 -0.45
CA GLY A 28 1.75 -1.31 -1.68
C GLY A 28 1.81 -2.84 -1.58
N LEU A 29 2.50 -3.38 -0.56
CA LEU A 29 2.46 -4.80 -0.21
C LEU A 29 1.44 -5.14 0.90
N GLY A 30 0.90 -4.14 1.58
CA GLY A 30 0.09 -4.27 2.80
C GLY A 30 -1.41 -4.02 2.63
N VAL A 31 -1.90 -3.74 1.41
CA VAL A 31 -3.34 -3.57 1.15
C VAL A 31 -4.06 -4.93 1.26
N PRO A 32 -5.00 -5.13 2.21
CA PRO A 32 -5.66 -6.40 2.41
C PRO A 32 -6.42 -6.87 1.17
N GLY A 33 -6.17 -8.11 0.73
CA GLY A 33 -6.86 -8.71 -0.42
C GLY A 33 -6.53 -8.10 -1.79
N VAL A 34 -5.58 -7.15 -1.88
CA VAL A 34 -5.21 -6.47 -3.13
C VAL A 34 -3.70 -6.61 -3.37
N SER A 35 -3.32 -7.62 -4.17
CA SER A 35 -1.94 -7.81 -4.60
C SER A 35 -1.59 -7.01 -5.86
N ALA A 36 -2.56 -6.36 -6.50
CA ALA A 36 -2.41 -5.54 -7.70
C ALA A 36 -3.14 -4.19 -7.57
N VAL A 37 -2.62 -3.31 -6.72
CA VAL A 37 -3.24 -2.02 -6.31
C VAL A 37 -3.69 -1.14 -7.49
N GLY A 38 -2.95 -1.16 -8.61
CA GLY A 38 -3.27 -0.36 -9.81
C GLY A 38 -4.19 -1.02 -10.83
N HIS A 39 -4.80 -2.18 -10.54
CA HIS A 39 -5.57 -2.96 -11.50
C HIS A 39 -6.98 -3.27 -11.03
N GLU A 40 -7.94 -3.29 -11.96
CA GLU A 40 -9.33 -3.68 -11.68
C GLU A 40 -9.40 -5.13 -11.13
N ASN A 41 -8.51 -6.01 -11.60
CA ASN A 41 -8.33 -7.30 -10.96
C ASN A 41 -7.37 -7.17 -9.77
N LYS A 42 -7.95 -7.17 -8.56
CA LYS A 42 -7.25 -7.05 -7.27
C LYS A 42 -6.08 -8.01 -7.10
N VAL A 43 -6.08 -9.16 -7.77
CA VAL A 43 -5.04 -10.19 -7.63
C VAL A 43 -4.02 -10.26 -8.78
N GLY A 44 -4.15 -9.41 -9.81
CA GLY A 44 -3.15 -9.27 -10.88
C GLY A 44 -3.71 -9.30 -12.30
N GLY A 45 -2.97 -8.66 -13.21
CA GLY A 45 -3.36 -8.53 -14.62
C GLY A 45 -4.60 -7.66 -14.81
N GLY A 46 -5.18 -7.68 -16.01
CA GLY A 46 -6.36 -6.89 -16.33
C GLY A 46 -6.08 -5.39 -16.52
N ARG A 47 -7.16 -4.64 -16.74
CA ARG A 47 -7.11 -3.20 -17.04
C ARG A 47 -6.65 -2.41 -15.81
N PRO A 48 -5.95 -1.28 -16.00
CA PRO A 48 -5.60 -0.41 -14.89
C PRO A 48 -6.84 0.31 -14.37
N THR A 49 -6.91 0.48 -13.04
CA THR A 49 -7.85 1.41 -12.40
C THR A 49 -7.46 2.84 -12.73
N GLN A 50 -8.26 3.81 -12.28
CA GLN A 50 -7.88 5.21 -12.44
C GLN A 50 -6.58 5.53 -11.67
N PHE A 51 -6.39 4.99 -10.46
CA PHE A 51 -5.11 5.08 -9.74
C PHE A 51 -3.93 4.53 -10.54
N GLY A 52 -4.09 3.36 -11.18
CA GLY A 52 -3.05 2.79 -12.04
C GLY A 52 -2.66 3.72 -13.19
N LYS A 53 -3.65 4.34 -13.85
CA LYS A 53 -3.44 5.33 -14.93
C LYS A 53 -2.81 6.62 -14.41
N ASP A 54 -3.19 7.08 -13.22
CA ASP A 54 -2.64 8.27 -12.57
C ASP A 54 -1.18 8.06 -12.18
N PHE A 55 -0.86 6.89 -11.61
CA PHE A 55 0.49 6.48 -11.29
C PHE A 55 1.37 6.44 -12.54
N GLU A 56 0.90 5.82 -13.63
CA GLU A 56 1.64 5.79 -14.90
C GLU A 56 1.84 7.19 -15.48
N ARG A 57 0.77 8.00 -15.53
CA ARG A 57 0.81 9.39 -16.04
C ARG A 57 1.79 10.27 -15.27
N LEU A 58 1.92 10.04 -13.96
CA LEU A 58 2.85 10.77 -13.09
C LEU A 58 4.24 10.12 -13.00
N GLY A 59 4.58 9.27 -13.97
CA GLY A 59 5.91 8.72 -14.18
C GLY A 59 6.23 7.46 -13.38
N GLY A 60 5.21 6.75 -12.88
CA GLY A 60 5.37 5.51 -12.13
C GLY A 60 6.09 5.71 -10.79
N ARG A 61 5.78 6.82 -10.11
CA ARG A 61 6.41 7.28 -8.87
C ARG A 61 5.37 7.79 -7.88
N TRP A 62 5.60 7.58 -6.59
CA TRP A 62 4.89 8.30 -5.55
C TRP A 62 5.30 9.78 -5.56
N THR A 63 4.45 10.61 -6.15
CA THR A 63 4.63 12.07 -6.19
C THR A 63 3.59 12.70 -5.28
N LYS A 64 3.84 13.94 -4.82
CA LYS A 64 2.85 14.71 -4.06
C LYS A 64 1.53 14.83 -4.84
N ALA A 65 1.62 15.12 -6.13
CA ALA A 65 0.44 15.18 -7.00
C ALA A 65 -0.34 13.87 -7.04
N LEU A 66 0.31 12.70 -7.11
CA LEU A 66 -0.38 11.42 -7.05
C LEU A 66 -1.03 11.20 -5.68
N CYS A 67 -0.30 11.49 -4.61
CA CYS A 67 -0.77 11.30 -3.25
C CYS A 67 -2.04 12.10 -2.94
N GLU A 68 -2.13 13.35 -3.44
CA GLU A 68 -3.27 14.25 -3.20
C GLU A 68 -4.49 13.99 -4.12
N LEU A 69 -4.38 13.09 -5.11
CA LEU A 69 -5.53 12.71 -5.94
C LEU A 69 -6.45 11.76 -5.18
N ASP A 70 -7.75 11.94 -5.34
CA ASP A 70 -8.78 10.94 -5.09
C ASP A 70 -9.03 10.23 -6.43
N SER A 71 -8.35 9.10 -6.63
CA SER A 71 -8.31 8.46 -7.94
C SER A 71 -9.56 7.65 -8.25
N ASP A 72 -10.20 7.03 -7.25
CA ASP A 72 -11.39 6.19 -7.44
C ASP A 72 -12.71 6.86 -7.00
N GLY A 73 -12.64 8.06 -6.42
CA GLY A 73 -13.78 8.95 -6.22
C GLY A 73 -14.57 8.67 -4.96
N ASP A 74 -13.97 8.03 -3.95
CA ASP A 74 -14.63 7.69 -2.69
C ASP A 74 -14.49 8.77 -1.59
N GLY A 75 -13.84 9.88 -1.92
CA GLY A 75 -13.63 11.01 -1.02
C GLY A 75 -12.34 10.94 -0.21
N ALA A 76 -11.60 9.82 -0.27
CA ALA A 76 -10.25 9.73 0.27
C ALA A 76 -9.21 9.96 -0.83
N THR A 77 -8.15 10.67 -0.50
CA THR A 77 -6.97 10.76 -1.37
C THR A 77 -6.16 9.47 -1.31
N ASN A 78 -5.40 9.19 -2.37
CA ASN A 78 -4.49 8.07 -2.46
C ASN A 78 -3.55 7.99 -1.24
N GLY A 79 -3.10 9.15 -0.74
CA GLY A 79 -2.28 9.25 0.47
C GLY A 79 -3.02 8.87 1.74
N GLN A 80 -4.26 9.30 1.90
CA GLN A 80 -5.09 8.90 3.04
C GLN A 80 -5.26 7.39 3.10
N GLU A 81 -5.56 6.78 1.96
CA GLU A 81 -5.78 5.34 1.85
C GLU A 81 -4.51 4.50 2.00
N LEU A 82 -3.39 4.91 1.42
CA LEU A 82 -2.13 4.16 1.50
C LEU A 82 -1.33 4.45 2.78
N GLY A 83 -1.84 5.30 3.66
CA GLY A 83 -1.25 5.62 4.95
C GLY A 83 -0.14 6.67 4.91
N ASP A 84 -0.14 7.53 3.89
CA ASP A 84 0.69 8.73 3.74
C ASP A 84 -0.18 10.00 3.54
N PRO A 85 -1.05 10.38 4.49
CA PRO A 85 -1.99 11.48 4.28
C PRO A 85 -1.34 12.85 4.13
N CYS A 86 -0.08 12.99 4.56
CA CYS A 86 0.68 14.22 4.44
C CYS A 86 1.54 14.29 3.17
N CYS A 87 1.55 13.23 2.35
CA CYS A 87 2.33 13.15 1.11
C CYS A 87 3.86 13.30 1.29
N GLU A 88 4.36 12.79 2.42
CA GLU A 88 5.76 12.89 2.82
C GLU A 88 6.50 11.56 2.72
N TRP A 89 5.79 10.46 2.47
CA TRP A 89 6.40 9.13 2.40
C TRP A 89 7.48 9.05 1.34
N ARG A 90 8.53 8.32 1.69
CA ARG A 90 9.63 7.91 0.80
C ARG A 90 9.92 6.44 1.08
N VAL A 91 10.50 5.76 0.10
CA VAL A 91 10.84 4.33 0.22
C VAL A 91 11.59 4.07 1.52
N GLY A 92 11.08 3.12 2.32
CA GLY A 92 11.64 2.73 3.62
C GLY A 92 11.07 3.48 4.83
N LEU A 93 10.27 4.53 4.64
CA LEU A 93 9.56 5.19 5.74
C LEU A 93 8.31 4.38 6.16
N PRO A 94 7.94 4.43 7.45
CA PRO A 94 6.71 3.81 7.92
C PRO A 94 5.47 4.53 7.35
N THR A 95 4.35 3.81 7.33
CA THR A 95 3.03 4.33 6.95
C THR A 95 2.06 4.19 8.11
N ARG A 96 0.95 4.95 8.07
CA ARG A 96 -0.19 4.71 8.97
C ARG A 96 -0.77 3.31 8.69
N PRO A 97 -1.31 2.63 9.72
CA PRO A 97 -1.91 1.31 9.55
C PRO A 97 -3.25 1.38 8.79
N ASN A 98 -3.80 0.20 8.48
CA ASN A 98 -5.10 0.00 7.83
C ASN A 98 -5.21 0.58 6.41
N PRO A 99 -4.27 0.24 5.50
CA PRO A 99 -4.34 0.77 4.15
C PRO A 99 -5.53 0.20 3.38
N THR A 100 -6.19 1.04 2.58
CA THR A 100 -7.23 0.65 1.61
C THR A 100 -6.69 0.72 0.18
N SER A 101 -7.54 0.43 -0.79
CA SER A 101 -7.15 0.34 -2.19
C SER A 101 -7.56 1.61 -2.96
N PRO A 102 -6.62 2.45 -3.41
CA PRO A 102 -6.92 3.67 -4.16
C PRO A 102 -7.46 3.48 -5.58
N GLY A 103 -7.56 2.23 -6.02
CA GLY A 103 -8.16 1.88 -7.29
C GLY A 103 -9.58 1.31 -7.18
N HIS A 104 -10.12 1.16 -5.97
CA HIS A 104 -11.39 0.49 -5.70
C HIS A 104 -12.13 1.20 -4.58
N ALA A 105 -13.10 2.04 -4.98
CA ALA A 105 -13.88 2.88 -4.08
C ALA A 105 -14.43 2.11 -2.86
N ASN A 106 -14.27 2.72 -1.71
CA ASN A 106 -14.84 2.31 -0.43
C ASN A 106 -16.07 3.16 -0.12
N GLU A 107 -16.80 2.79 0.92
CA GLU A 107 -17.91 3.61 1.46
C GLU A 107 -17.45 4.19 2.79
N PHE A 108 -16.74 5.31 2.75
CA PHE A 108 -16.25 5.97 3.96
C PHE A 108 -17.32 6.86 4.60
N SER A 109 -17.45 6.75 5.92
CA SER A 109 -18.16 7.75 6.71
C SER A 109 -17.37 9.05 6.82
N ALA A 110 -18.05 10.14 7.17
CA ALA A 110 -17.40 11.43 7.40
C ALA A 110 -16.33 11.36 8.50
N ASP A 111 -16.56 10.55 9.54
CA ASP A 111 -15.60 10.37 10.64
C ASP A 111 -14.37 9.58 10.20
N GLU A 112 -14.53 8.58 9.33
CA GLU A 112 -13.40 7.84 8.74
C GLU A 112 -12.56 8.75 7.84
N LEU A 113 -13.21 9.53 6.97
CA LEU A 113 -12.51 10.53 6.13
C LEU A 113 -11.77 11.56 6.99
N ALA A 114 -12.39 12.01 8.09
CA ALA A 114 -11.76 12.93 9.03
C ALA A 114 -10.55 12.32 9.74
N ALA A 115 -10.65 11.06 10.19
CA ALA A 115 -9.57 10.35 10.86
C ALA A 115 -8.35 10.12 9.95
N MET A 116 -8.57 10.00 8.64
CA MET A 116 -7.48 9.82 7.69
C MET A 116 -6.72 11.11 7.37
N GLN A 117 -7.26 12.29 7.67
CA GLN A 117 -6.64 13.57 7.32
C GLN A 117 -5.20 13.68 7.82
N CYS A 118 -4.39 14.44 7.08
CA CYS A 118 -3.05 14.79 7.53
C CYS A 118 -3.16 15.58 8.83
N THR A 119 -2.64 14.98 9.90
CA THR A 119 -2.31 15.71 11.11
C THR A 119 -0.81 16.00 11.02
N PRO A 120 -0.38 17.27 11.09
CA PRO A 120 1.03 17.58 11.20
C PRO A 120 1.58 16.73 12.33
N SER A 121 2.64 15.98 12.04
CA SER A 121 3.37 15.28 13.08
C SER A 121 3.75 16.35 14.10
N GLY A 122 3.25 16.22 15.33
CA GLY A 122 3.65 17.12 16.41
C GLY A 122 5.18 17.18 16.50
N PRO A 123 5.75 18.20 17.17
CA PRO A 123 7.20 18.30 17.32
C PRO A 123 7.79 16.95 17.78
N PRO A 124 8.99 16.58 17.31
CA PRO A 124 9.58 15.27 17.60
C PRO A 124 9.52 15.00 19.09
N ILE A 125 8.80 13.93 19.47
CA ILE A 125 8.68 13.53 20.87
C ILE A 125 10.11 13.24 21.37
N PRO A 126 10.59 13.93 22.44
CA PRO A 126 11.91 13.63 23.00
C PRO A 126 12.00 12.15 23.38
N LEU A 127 13.15 11.52 23.12
CA LEU A 127 13.41 10.09 23.39
C LEU A 127 13.01 9.61 24.80
N ALA A 128 12.89 10.52 25.77
CA ALA A 128 12.46 10.23 27.14
C ALA A 128 11.01 9.72 27.27
N GLN A 129 10.12 10.07 26.34
CA GLN A 129 8.69 9.68 26.41
C GLN A 129 8.36 8.42 25.60
N GLN A 130 9.30 7.90 24.81
CA GLN A 130 9.13 6.65 24.03
C GLN A 130 9.16 5.38 24.89
N ARG A 131 9.50 5.47 26.19
CA ARG A 131 9.65 4.32 27.10
C ARG A 131 8.43 4.01 27.97
N VAL A 132 7.32 4.72 27.80
CA VAL A 132 6.09 4.47 28.58
C VAL A 132 5.02 3.83 27.70
N ALA A 133 5.35 2.69 27.09
CA ALA A 133 4.30 1.72 26.81
C ALA A 133 3.88 1.11 28.17
N PRO A 134 2.59 1.05 28.53
CA PRO A 134 2.19 0.35 29.73
C PRO A 134 2.60 -1.11 29.59
N ALA A 135 3.43 -1.58 30.52
CA ALA A 135 3.68 -3.00 30.67
C ALA A 135 2.31 -3.70 30.76
N LEU A 136 2.05 -4.63 29.84
CA LEU A 136 0.99 -5.61 30.01
C LEU A 136 1.25 -6.29 31.36
N VAL A 137 0.45 -5.94 32.37
CA VAL A 137 0.34 -6.73 33.59
C VAL A 137 -0.13 -8.13 33.17
N PRO A 138 0.63 -9.21 33.43
CA PRO A 138 0.13 -10.54 33.21
C PRO A 138 -1.02 -10.78 34.21
N ASP A 139 -2.19 -11.14 33.70
CA ASP A 139 -3.30 -11.63 34.52
C ASP A 139 -2.81 -12.83 35.33
N ALA A 140 -2.82 -12.69 36.65
CA ALA A 140 -2.34 -13.69 37.60
C ALA A 140 -3.30 -14.89 37.77
N ASN A 141 -4.04 -15.29 36.73
CA ASN A 141 -5.09 -16.30 36.88
C ASN A 141 -5.33 -17.24 35.69
N ALA A 142 -4.34 -17.47 34.83
CA ALA A 142 -4.38 -18.57 33.87
C ALA A 142 -3.53 -19.74 34.41
N GLY A 143 -4.18 -20.70 35.06
CA GLY A 143 -3.58 -21.98 35.41
C GLY A 143 -3.15 -22.72 34.14
N SER A 144 -1.87 -23.04 34.04
CA SER A 144 -1.26 -23.77 32.93
C SER A 144 -1.60 -25.26 32.98
N ASP A 145 -2.31 -25.77 31.97
CA ASP A 145 -2.46 -27.20 31.68
C ASP A 145 -1.20 -27.72 30.97
N PRO A 146 -0.46 -28.71 31.52
CA PRO A 146 0.82 -29.16 30.96
C PRO A 146 0.68 -30.16 29.79
N ARG A 147 -0.27 -29.97 28.86
CA ARG A 147 -0.47 -30.90 27.73
C ARG A 147 -0.38 -30.33 26.31
N ASP A 148 -0.08 -29.05 26.15
CA ASP A 148 0.09 -28.45 24.82
C ASP A 148 1.59 -28.21 24.51
N LEU A 149 2.27 -29.28 24.07
CA LEU A 149 3.48 -29.23 23.22
C LEU A 149 3.21 -29.99 21.92
#